data_AF-A0A8T7HUE1-F1
#
_entry.id   AF-A0A8T7HUE1-F1
#
_cell.length_a   1.000
_cell.length_b   1.000
_cell.length_c   1.000
_cell.angle_alpha   90.00
_cell.angle_beta   90.00
_cell.angle_gamma   90.00
#
_symmetry.space_group_name_H-M   'P 1'
#
loop_
_entity.id
_entity.type
_entity.pdbx_description
1 polymer ?
#
loop_
_entity_poly.entity_id
_entity_poly.type
_entity_poly.pdbx_seq_one_letter_code
_entity_poly.pdbx_strand_id
1 'polypeptide(L)'
;MKKIMIGALGLIGLISTAKAETIDIMMLYTQPAADYSGNMSTKINNLISYANRVYRNNAVDINLRVVAQGRITTSNRVPSGGDLDWLTNNSSIKGYRSQYRADMVALLGKRQNVSGGYVCGIAWIGQGSNGSMYSSSKARAYSISAVDCGNNTFVHELGHNMGLAHSRRQGDTSGGVYRYGMGHGVDYSFSTIMAYPQAFSGNVSRLDVFSDPGWNACNSQPCGVSGVSDAYRALGPIIDDIARYY
;
A
#
# COMPACT_ATOMS: atom_id res chain seq x y z
N MET A 1 47.19 -49.34 8.98
CA MET A 1 46.53 -48.49 7.97
C MET A 1 45.50 -47.63 8.69
N LYS A 2 45.74 -46.32 8.82
CA LYS A 2 44.86 -45.36 9.51
C LYS A 2 43.66 -45.06 8.60
N LYS A 3 42.44 -45.36 9.05
CA LYS A 3 41.20 -44.88 8.40
C LYS A 3 40.94 -43.45 8.89
N ILE A 4 41.05 -42.48 7.99
CA ILE A 4 40.71 -41.09 8.24
C ILE A 4 39.17 -40.97 8.16
N MET A 5 38.54 -40.61 9.26
CA MET A 5 37.14 -40.17 9.27
C MET A 5 37.09 -38.75 8.71
N ILE A 6 36.39 -38.55 7.59
CA ILE A 6 36.02 -37.22 7.10
C ILE A 6 34.67 -36.89 7.74
N GLY A 7 34.70 -36.03 8.76
CA GLY A 7 33.50 -35.44 9.33
C GLY A 7 32.95 -34.37 8.38
N ALA A 8 31.75 -34.58 7.86
CA ALA A 8 31.03 -33.55 7.12
C ALA A 8 30.53 -32.49 8.11
N LEU A 9 31.16 -31.31 8.12
CA LEU A 9 30.55 -30.12 8.73
C LEU A 9 29.36 -29.71 7.86
N GLY A 10 28.15 -30.01 8.33
CA GLY A 10 26.94 -29.42 7.78
C GLY A 10 26.92 -27.92 8.13
N LEU A 11 27.01 -27.05 7.12
CA LEU A 11 26.63 -25.65 7.28
C LEU A 11 25.12 -25.61 7.58
N ILE A 12 24.77 -25.40 8.85
CA ILE A 12 23.43 -24.97 9.23
C ILE A 12 23.34 -23.50 8.81
N GLY A 13 22.76 -23.25 7.64
CA GLY A 13 22.37 -21.90 7.24
C GLY A 13 21.36 -21.37 8.25
N LEU A 14 21.73 -20.30 8.96
CA LEU A 14 20.78 -19.51 9.73
C LEU A 14 19.80 -18.89 8.73
N ILE A 15 18.62 -19.49 8.61
CA ILE A 15 17.50 -18.84 7.93
C ILE A 15 17.07 -17.72 8.88
N SER A 16 17.53 -16.49 8.62
CA SER A 16 16.93 -15.32 9.27
C SER A 16 15.51 -15.20 8.71
N THR A 17 14.53 -15.64 9.47
CA THR A 17 13.15 -15.23 9.22
C THR A 17 13.11 -13.74 9.53
N ALA A 18 13.21 -12.89 8.50
CA ALA A 18 12.95 -11.46 8.65
C ALA A 18 11.56 -11.34 9.30
N LYS A 19 11.49 -10.64 10.43
CA LYS A 19 10.21 -10.42 11.12
C LYS A 19 9.51 -9.30 10.36
N ALA A 20 8.21 -9.45 10.10
CA ALA A 20 7.42 -8.36 9.52
C ALA A 20 7.61 -7.05 10.32
N GLU A 21 7.95 -5.99 9.61
CA GLU A 21 8.13 -4.66 10.20
C GLU A 21 6.77 -4.06 10.53
N THR A 22 6.72 -3.33 11.65
CA THR A 22 5.48 -2.68 12.08
C THR A 22 5.45 -1.25 11.55
N ILE A 23 4.44 -0.94 10.74
CA ILE A 23 4.18 0.43 10.29
C ILE A 23 3.03 0.99 11.13
N ASP A 24 3.32 2.06 11.85
CA ASP A 24 2.34 2.73 12.71
C ASP A 24 1.47 3.68 11.88
N ILE A 25 0.15 3.47 11.92
CA ILE A 25 -0.80 4.23 11.11
C ILE A 25 -1.82 4.96 11.98
N MET A 26 -2.02 6.25 11.67
CA MET A 26 -3.13 7.03 12.21
C MET A 26 -4.31 6.99 11.25
N MET A 27 -5.46 6.56 11.76
CA MET A 27 -6.69 6.35 10.99
C MET A 27 -7.71 7.45 11.30
N LEU A 28 -7.82 8.43 10.41
CA LEU A 28 -8.77 9.52 10.53
C LEU A 28 -10.04 9.22 9.73
N TYR A 29 -11.16 9.84 10.11
CA TYR A 29 -12.38 9.75 9.31
C TYR A 29 -13.23 11.03 9.36
N THR A 30 -14.09 11.19 8.36
CA THR A 30 -15.06 12.30 8.30
C THR A 30 -16.42 11.87 8.87
N GLN A 31 -17.27 12.85 9.21
CA GLN A 31 -18.65 12.54 9.62
C GLN A 31 -19.43 11.76 8.54
N PRO A 32 -19.41 12.13 7.24
CA PRO A 32 -20.09 11.34 6.20
C PRO A 32 -19.59 9.90 6.08
N ALA A 33 -18.31 9.64 6.36
CA ALA A 33 -17.78 8.27 6.39
C ALA A 33 -18.33 7.48 7.60
N ALA A 34 -18.46 8.13 8.75
CA ALA A 34 -19.07 7.54 9.95
C ALA A 34 -20.55 7.24 9.74
N ASP A 35 -21.31 8.16 9.15
CA ASP A 35 -22.74 7.98 8.87
C ASP A 35 -22.98 6.80 7.91
N TYR A 36 -22.10 6.61 6.92
CA TYR A 36 -22.19 5.49 5.99
C TYR A 36 -21.81 4.15 6.63
N SER A 37 -20.78 4.13 7.48
CA SER A 37 -20.21 2.88 8.02
C SER A 37 -20.85 2.44 9.34
N GLY A 38 -21.55 3.34 10.04
CA GLY A 38 -22.03 3.14 11.40
C GLY A 38 -20.87 3.10 12.41
N ASN A 39 -20.32 1.91 12.67
CA ASN A 39 -19.22 1.74 13.62
C ASN A 39 -17.85 1.88 12.91
N MET A 40 -17.24 3.05 13.05
CA MET A 40 -15.95 3.35 12.43
C MET A 40 -14.80 2.49 12.98
N SER A 41 -14.81 2.15 14.26
CA SER A 41 -13.78 1.27 14.83
C SER A 41 -13.81 -0.11 14.18
N THR A 42 -15.00 -0.67 13.94
CA THR A 42 -15.16 -1.94 13.20
C THR A 42 -14.70 -1.82 11.76
N LYS A 43 -15.06 -0.73 11.05
CA LYS A 43 -14.61 -0.50 9.67
C LYS A 43 -13.08 -0.37 9.58
N ILE A 44 -12.47 0.37 10.49
CA ILE A 44 -11.00 0.53 10.57
C ILE A 44 -10.33 -0.81 10.87
N ASN A 45 -10.83 -1.56 11.87
CA ASN A 45 -10.29 -2.89 12.19
C ASN A 45 -10.41 -3.85 11.00
N ASN A 46 -11.50 -3.79 10.24
CA ASN A 46 -11.68 -4.59 9.03
C ASN A 46 -10.67 -4.21 7.94
N LEU A 47 -10.44 -2.92 7.69
CA LEU A 47 -9.45 -2.44 6.71
C LEU A 47 -8.03 -2.83 7.09
N ILE A 48 -7.65 -2.69 8.36
CA ILE A 48 -6.32 -3.06 8.86
C ILE A 48 -6.11 -4.58 8.79
N SER A 49 -7.11 -5.37 9.21
CA SER A 49 -7.06 -6.83 9.09
C SER A 49 -6.98 -7.29 7.64
N TYR A 50 -7.73 -6.63 6.75
CA TYR A 50 -7.68 -6.86 5.32
C TYR A 50 -6.28 -6.55 4.77
N ALA A 51 -5.72 -5.37 5.05
CA ALA A 51 -4.39 -4.98 4.58
C ALA A 51 -3.29 -5.92 5.10
N ASN A 52 -3.28 -6.26 6.38
CA ASN A 52 -2.30 -7.18 6.96
C ASN A 52 -2.43 -8.61 6.39
N ARG A 53 -3.64 -9.04 6.03
CA ARG A 53 -3.84 -10.30 5.30
C ARG A 53 -3.27 -10.21 3.89
N VAL A 54 -3.49 -9.11 3.19
CA VAL A 54 -2.94 -8.88 1.85
C VAL A 54 -1.41 -8.92 1.89
N TYR A 55 -0.75 -8.16 2.77
CA TYR A 55 0.71 -8.19 2.89
C TYR A 55 1.23 -9.59 3.15
N ARG A 56 0.66 -10.30 4.12
CA ARG A 56 1.04 -11.69 4.45
C ARG A 56 0.86 -12.65 3.28
N ASN A 57 -0.28 -12.58 2.59
CA ASN A 57 -0.57 -13.46 1.45
C ASN A 57 0.36 -13.20 0.27
N ASN A 58 0.94 -11.99 0.18
CA ASN A 58 1.91 -11.59 -0.83
C ASN A 58 3.37 -11.75 -0.37
N ALA A 59 3.60 -12.38 0.78
CA ALA A 59 4.92 -12.47 1.42
C ALA A 59 5.63 -11.12 1.62
N VAL A 60 4.86 -10.03 1.74
CA VAL A 60 5.37 -8.71 2.06
C VAL A 60 5.40 -8.57 3.59
N ASP A 61 6.60 -8.37 4.13
CA ASP A 61 6.88 -8.33 5.57
C ASP A 61 6.44 -7.01 6.24
N ILE A 62 5.14 -6.70 6.16
CA ILE A 62 4.51 -5.52 6.76
C ILE A 62 3.38 -5.94 7.71
N ASN A 63 3.35 -5.33 8.88
CA ASN A 63 2.22 -5.36 9.80
C ASN A 63 1.79 -3.94 10.17
N LEU A 64 0.60 -3.51 9.74
CA LEU A 64 0.02 -2.24 10.14
C LEU A 64 -0.49 -2.31 11.59
N ARG A 65 -0.16 -1.29 12.38
CA ARG A 65 -0.67 -1.09 13.74
C ARG A 65 -1.32 0.28 13.86
N VAL A 66 -2.59 0.31 14.27
CA VAL A 66 -3.28 1.58 14.52
C VAL A 66 -2.77 2.18 15.83
N VAL A 67 -2.14 3.35 15.75
CA VAL A 67 -1.64 4.09 16.93
C VAL A 67 -2.59 5.19 17.38
N ALA A 68 -3.43 5.68 16.48
CA ALA A 68 -4.49 6.62 16.78
C ALA A 68 -5.62 6.50 15.76
N GLN A 69 -6.84 6.75 16.20
CA GLN A 69 -7.97 6.91 15.29
C GLN A 69 -8.95 7.97 15.80
N GLY A 70 -9.67 8.61 14.90
CA GLY A 70 -10.70 9.57 15.30
C GLY A 70 -11.34 10.35 14.16
N ARG A 71 -12.49 10.95 14.45
CA ARG A 71 -13.15 11.87 13.53
C ARG A 71 -12.38 13.17 13.48
N ILE A 72 -11.92 13.57 12.31
CA ILE A 72 -11.13 14.80 12.15
C ILE A 72 -11.96 16.02 11.73
N THR A 73 -13.10 15.79 11.08
CA THR A 73 -13.96 16.87 10.59
C THR A 73 -15.40 16.39 10.40
N THR A 74 -16.34 17.32 10.48
CA THR A 74 -17.75 17.11 10.14
C THR A 74 -18.04 17.34 8.65
N SER A 75 -17.15 18.04 7.95
CA SER A 75 -17.28 18.27 6.51
C SER A 75 -16.97 17.01 5.71
N ASN A 76 -17.55 16.91 4.51
CA ASN A 76 -17.13 15.88 3.57
C ASN A 76 -15.71 16.19 3.07
N ARG A 77 -14.84 15.18 3.11
CA ARG A 77 -13.53 15.17 2.47
C ARG A 77 -13.50 13.95 1.59
N VAL A 78 -13.17 14.16 0.32
CA VAL A 78 -13.22 13.14 -0.72
C VAL A 78 -11.82 12.90 -1.29
N PRO A 79 -11.61 11.82 -2.04
CA PRO A 79 -10.34 11.55 -2.73
C PRO A 79 -10.01 12.53 -3.87
N SER A 80 -9.73 13.79 -3.53
CA SER A 80 -9.34 14.85 -4.46
C SER A 80 -7.97 15.43 -4.08
N GLY A 81 -7.28 16.05 -5.04
CA GLY A 81 -6.00 16.72 -4.78
C GLY A 81 -6.11 17.78 -3.68
N GLY A 82 -7.16 18.61 -3.71
CA GLY A 82 -7.37 19.66 -2.71
C GLY A 82 -7.59 19.13 -1.29
N ASP A 83 -8.32 18.03 -1.13
CA ASP A 83 -8.51 17.41 0.18
C ASP A 83 -7.28 16.64 0.66
N LEU A 84 -6.50 16.06 -0.25
CA LEU A 84 -5.21 15.45 0.07
C LEU A 84 -4.20 16.51 0.52
N ASP A 85 -4.15 17.66 -0.15
CA ASP A 85 -3.36 18.82 0.28
C ASP A 85 -3.82 19.33 1.64
N TRP A 86 -5.13 19.45 1.88
CA TRP A 86 -5.67 19.83 3.19
C TRP A 86 -5.24 18.84 4.27
N LEU A 87 -5.41 17.54 4.05
CA LEU A 87 -5.02 16.48 5.00
C LEU A 87 -3.53 16.56 5.33
N THR A 88 -2.70 16.75 4.30
CA THR A 88 -1.25 16.79 4.40
C THR A 88 -0.77 18.05 5.11
N ASN A 89 -1.40 19.20 4.87
CA ASN A 89 -0.92 20.51 5.33
C ASN A 89 -1.56 21.00 6.64
N ASN A 90 -2.64 20.38 7.10
CA ASN A 90 -3.31 20.75 8.35
C ASN A 90 -2.39 20.60 9.57
N SER A 91 -2.17 21.71 10.28
CA SER A 91 -1.25 21.78 11.42
C SER A 91 -1.65 20.86 12.59
N SER A 92 -2.95 20.77 12.89
CA SER A 92 -3.44 19.87 13.95
C SER A 92 -3.21 18.40 13.59
N ILE A 93 -3.45 18.01 12.33
CA ILE A 93 -3.19 16.64 11.86
C ILE A 93 -1.70 16.31 11.93
N LYS A 94 -0.81 17.24 11.54
CA LYS A 94 0.64 17.09 11.71
C LYS A 94 1.03 16.95 13.19
N GLY A 95 0.41 17.76 14.06
CA GLY A 95 0.59 17.68 15.51
C GLY A 95 0.22 16.30 16.07
N TYR A 96 -0.97 15.80 15.75
CA TYR A 96 -1.41 14.46 16.16
C TYR A 96 -0.52 13.36 15.58
N ARG A 97 -0.15 13.44 14.30
CA ARG A 97 0.76 12.46 13.69
C ARG A 97 2.09 12.38 14.45
N SER A 98 2.67 13.52 14.82
CA SER A 98 3.90 13.58 15.62
C SER A 98 3.69 13.05 17.04
N GLN A 99 2.60 13.47 17.70
CA GLN A 99 2.25 13.05 19.07
C GLN A 99 2.10 11.54 19.18
N TYR A 100 1.39 10.92 18.24
CA TYR A 100 1.13 9.47 18.22
C TYR A 100 2.17 8.68 17.45
N ARG A 101 3.22 9.34 16.93
CA ARG A 101 4.33 8.73 16.18
C ARG A 101 3.86 7.85 15.02
N ALA A 102 2.90 8.36 14.24
CA ALA A 102 2.36 7.61 13.10
C ALA A 102 3.23 7.78 11.85
N ASP A 103 3.79 6.67 11.36
CA ASP A 103 4.52 6.59 10.10
C ASP A 103 3.66 6.98 8.91
N MET A 104 2.39 6.57 8.91
CA MET A 104 1.43 6.88 7.85
C MET A 104 0.15 7.49 8.41
N VAL A 105 -0.54 8.29 7.60
CA VAL A 105 -1.87 8.82 7.91
C VAL A 105 -2.82 8.48 6.79
N ALA A 106 -3.95 7.86 7.13
CA ALA A 106 -5.02 7.61 6.19
C ALA A 106 -6.32 8.24 6.67
N LEU A 107 -6.99 8.95 5.76
CA LEU A 107 -8.32 9.51 5.98
C LEU A 107 -9.38 8.66 5.29
N LEU A 108 -10.41 8.27 6.03
CA LEU A 108 -11.59 7.61 5.49
C LEU A 108 -12.69 8.65 5.21
N GLY A 109 -13.02 8.79 3.93
CA GLY A 109 -14.02 9.71 3.40
C GLY A 109 -15.10 9.00 2.59
N LYS A 110 -15.85 9.75 1.78
CA LYS A 110 -16.76 9.22 0.75
C LYS A 110 -16.13 9.37 -0.63
N ARG A 111 -16.51 8.53 -1.59
CA ARG A 111 -16.02 8.64 -2.97
C ARG A 111 -16.30 10.01 -3.57
N GLN A 112 -15.39 10.51 -4.40
CA GLN A 112 -15.61 11.72 -5.18
C GLN A 112 -16.41 11.35 -6.43
N ASN A 113 -17.55 11.99 -6.67
CA ASN A 113 -18.23 11.88 -7.96
C ASN A 113 -17.51 12.75 -9.00
N VAL A 114 -17.24 12.20 -10.17
CA VAL A 114 -16.63 12.91 -11.30
C VAL A 114 -17.44 12.63 -12.57
N SER A 115 -17.24 13.42 -13.62
CA SER A 115 -17.89 13.14 -14.90
C SER A 115 -17.51 11.74 -15.39
N GLY A 116 -18.51 10.89 -15.65
CA GLY A 116 -18.30 9.52 -16.12
C GLY A 116 -17.94 8.49 -15.03
N GLY A 117 -17.96 8.84 -13.74
CA GLY A 117 -17.72 7.85 -12.68
C GLY A 117 -17.44 8.43 -11.30
N TYR A 118 -16.47 7.83 -10.61
CA TYR A 118 -16.07 8.23 -9.27
C TYR A 118 -14.62 7.88 -8.98
N VAL A 119 -14.02 8.61 -8.03
CA VAL A 119 -12.67 8.34 -7.51
C VAL A 119 -12.81 7.77 -6.10
N CYS A 120 -12.21 6.60 -5.87
CA CYS A 120 -12.29 5.87 -4.61
C CYS A 120 -11.13 6.18 -3.65
N GLY A 121 -10.00 6.65 -4.15
CA GLY A 121 -8.83 6.92 -3.33
C GLY A 121 -7.83 7.83 -4.03
N ILE A 122 -7.00 8.46 -3.23
CA ILE A 122 -5.88 9.28 -3.68
C ILE A 122 -4.79 9.26 -2.60
N ALA A 123 -3.54 9.29 -3.04
CA ALA A 123 -2.37 9.26 -2.18
C ALA A 123 -1.21 9.97 -2.85
N TRP A 124 -0.24 10.42 -2.05
CA TRP A 124 1.04 10.82 -2.61
C TRP A 124 1.90 9.60 -2.89
N ILE A 125 2.72 9.69 -3.94
CA ILE A 125 3.71 8.65 -4.21
C ILE A 125 4.99 8.96 -3.44
N GLY A 126 5.39 8.06 -2.54
CA GLY A 126 6.67 8.11 -1.85
C GLY A 126 7.83 8.09 -2.85
N GLN A 127 8.83 8.95 -2.67
CA GLN A 127 9.96 9.10 -3.61
C GLN A 127 11.27 8.65 -2.97
N GLY A 128 12.18 8.14 -3.79
CA GLY A 128 13.51 7.77 -3.34
C GLY A 128 14.42 7.38 -4.49
N SER A 129 15.57 6.81 -4.16
CA SER A 129 16.52 6.27 -5.13
C SER A 129 17.45 5.27 -4.45
N ASN A 130 18.09 4.42 -5.26
CA ASN A 130 19.09 3.44 -4.78
C ASN A 130 18.60 2.55 -3.64
N GLY A 131 17.30 2.24 -3.64
CA GLY A 131 16.68 1.35 -2.67
C GLY A 131 16.31 1.95 -1.33
N SER A 132 16.37 3.27 -1.20
CA SER A 132 15.91 3.97 0.00
C SER A 132 14.91 5.08 -0.33
N MET A 133 14.01 5.36 0.60
CA MET A 133 13.13 6.53 0.57
C MET A 133 13.90 7.80 0.90
N TYR A 134 13.58 8.91 0.25
CA TYR A 134 14.05 10.22 0.70
C TYR A 134 13.47 10.56 2.07
N SER A 135 14.23 11.23 2.92
CA SER A 135 13.73 11.72 4.22
C SER A 135 12.51 12.65 4.07
N SER A 136 12.42 13.39 2.95
CA SER A 136 11.29 14.24 2.61
C SER A 136 10.01 13.44 2.29
N SER A 137 10.10 12.17 1.92
CA SER A 137 8.93 11.31 1.63
C SER A 137 8.07 11.05 2.86
N LYS A 138 8.64 11.16 4.07
CA LYS A 138 7.88 11.20 5.34
C LYS A 138 6.74 12.23 5.29
N ALA A 139 6.99 13.41 4.72
CA ALA A 139 6.00 14.49 4.63
C ALA A 139 4.85 14.18 3.66
N ARG A 140 4.99 13.12 2.85
CA ARG A 140 4.02 12.69 1.84
C ARG A 140 3.33 11.37 2.19
N ALA A 141 3.58 10.74 3.34
CA ALA A 141 2.89 9.50 3.72
C ALA A 141 1.43 9.74 4.20
N TYR A 142 0.60 10.30 3.31
CA TYR A 142 -0.81 10.62 3.51
C TYR A 142 -1.67 10.07 2.38
N SER A 143 -2.82 9.51 2.72
CA SER A 143 -3.80 9.01 1.75
C SER A 143 -5.24 9.26 2.17
N ILE A 144 -6.15 9.24 1.20
CA ILE A 144 -7.61 9.26 1.41
C ILE A 144 -8.21 8.04 0.72
N SER A 145 -9.06 7.29 1.41
CA SER A 145 -9.84 6.19 0.84
C SER A 145 -11.32 6.33 1.17
N ALA A 146 -12.18 5.98 0.22
CA ALA A 146 -13.61 6.04 0.36
C ALA A 146 -14.17 4.80 1.07
N VAL A 147 -15.00 4.99 2.10
CA VAL A 147 -15.64 3.87 2.84
C VAL A 147 -16.69 3.13 2.03
N ASP A 148 -17.23 3.76 0.99
CA ASP A 148 -18.20 3.23 0.05
C ASP A 148 -17.57 2.69 -1.25
N CYS A 149 -16.29 2.35 -1.19
CA CYS A 149 -15.56 1.61 -2.19
C CYS A 149 -14.99 0.29 -1.62
N GLY A 150 -14.38 -0.53 -2.47
CA GLY A 150 -13.74 -1.78 -2.06
C GLY A 150 -12.55 -1.58 -1.12
N ASN A 151 -12.33 -2.52 -0.21
CA ASN A 151 -11.24 -2.46 0.76
C ASN A 151 -9.85 -2.46 0.09
N ASN A 152 -9.73 -3.01 -1.12
CA ASN A 152 -8.49 -3.02 -1.91
C ASN A 152 -7.98 -1.61 -2.23
N THR A 153 -8.88 -0.60 -2.28
CA THR A 153 -8.49 0.80 -2.45
C THR A 153 -7.58 1.26 -1.32
N PHE A 154 -7.86 0.88 -0.08
CA PHE A 154 -7.03 1.27 1.06
C PHE A 154 -5.58 0.78 0.89
N VAL A 155 -5.40 -0.49 0.52
CA VAL A 155 -4.06 -1.06 0.27
C VAL A 155 -3.39 -0.44 -0.95
N HIS A 156 -4.15 -0.14 -2.00
CA HIS A 156 -3.65 0.59 -3.17
C HIS A 156 -3.07 1.94 -2.81
N GLU A 157 -3.80 2.73 -2.02
CA GLU A 157 -3.33 4.05 -1.60
C GLU A 157 -2.11 3.98 -0.67
N LEU A 158 -2.04 2.98 0.23
CA LEU A 158 -0.82 2.74 1.00
C LEU A 158 0.35 2.33 0.10
N GLY A 159 0.08 1.57 -0.97
CA GLY A 159 1.03 1.26 -2.03
C GLY A 159 1.68 2.50 -2.64
N HIS A 160 0.89 3.52 -2.95
CA HIS A 160 1.39 4.81 -3.41
C HIS A 160 2.31 5.48 -2.38
N ASN A 161 1.91 5.57 -1.12
CA ASN A 161 2.79 6.13 -0.08
C ASN A 161 4.11 5.37 0.05
N MET A 162 4.12 4.07 -0.26
CA MET A 162 5.30 3.21 -0.34
C MET A 162 6.00 3.25 -1.71
N GLY A 163 5.68 4.23 -2.56
CA GLY A 163 6.40 4.49 -3.82
C GLY A 163 6.00 3.59 -4.99
N LEU A 164 4.90 2.83 -4.88
CA LEU A 164 4.36 2.09 -6.01
C LEU A 164 3.52 3.00 -6.91
N ALA A 165 3.56 2.72 -8.21
CA ALA A 165 2.80 3.42 -9.24
C ALA A 165 1.84 2.47 -9.96
N HIS A 166 1.01 3.03 -10.83
CA HIS A 166 0.03 2.26 -11.59
C HIS A 166 0.69 1.33 -12.62
N SER A 167 -0.12 0.58 -13.37
CA SER A 167 0.43 -0.22 -14.45
C SER A 167 0.93 0.65 -15.61
N ARG A 168 1.88 0.11 -16.39
CA ARG A 168 2.37 0.76 -17.61
C ARG A 168 1.25 1.13 -18.60
N ARG A 169 0.18 0.32 -18.63
CA ARG A 169 -0.97 0.55 -19.50
C ARG A 169 -1.75 1.81 -19.14
N GLN A 170 -1.63 2.27 -17.90
CA GLN A 170 -2.23 3.52 -17.43
C GLN A 170 -1.37 4.75 -17.71
N GLY A 171 -0.22 4.59 -18.38
CA GLY A 171 0.68 5.68 -18.77
C GLY A 171 1.83 5.93 -17.80
N ASP A 172 1.80 5.35 -16.60
CA ASP A 172 2.88 5.50 -15.63
C ASP A 172 4.17 4.82 -16.13
N THR A 173 5.30 5.51 -15.92
CA THR A 173 6.60 5.05 -16.42
C THR A 173 7.61 4.68 -15.34
N SER A 174 7.30 4.91 -14.06
CA SER A 174 8.17 4.58 -12.94
C SER A 174 7.40 4.60 -11.63
N GLY A 175 7.78 3.72 -10.70
CA GLY A 175 7.52 3.93 -9.27
C GLY A 175 8.43 5.02 -8.72
N GLY A 176 8.21 5.42 -7.48
CA GLY A 176 8.92 6.53 -6.85
C GLY A 176 10.35 6.21 -6.40
N VAL A 177 10.67 4.94 -6.13
CA VAL A 177 12.03 4.48 -5.79
C VAL A 177 12.59 3.60 -6.90
N TYR A 178 11.76 2.67 -7.39
CA TYR A 178 12.13 1.71 -8.42
C TYR A 178 11.25 1.86 -9.65
N ARG A 179 11.89 1.90 -10.82
CA ARG A 179 11.19 1.96 -12.11
C ARG A 179 10.18 0.82 -12.29
N TYR A 180 10.46 -0.35 -11.74
CA TYR A 180 9.59 -1.53 -11.84
C TYR A 180 8.54 -1.63 -10.72
N GLY A 181 8.48 -0.69 -9.77
CA GLY A 181 7.47 -0.63 -8.71
C GLY A 181 6.09 -0.24 -9.25
N MET A 182 5.52 -1.09 -10.09
CA MET A 182 4.35 -0.81 -10.93
C MET A 182 3.29 -1.87 -10.77
N GLY A 183 2.02 -1.51 -10.94
CA GLY A 183 0.95 -2.48 -11.16
C GLY A 183 1.10 -3.31 -12.43
N HIS A 184 0.44 -4.44 -12.44
CA HIS A 184 0.29 -5.34 -13.59
C HIS A 184 -1.17 -5.71 -13.83
N GLY A 185 -1.52 -6.08 -15.06
CA GLY A 185 -2.81 -6.63 -15.43
C GLY A 185 -2.77 -7.22 -16.83
N VAL A 186 -3.77 -8.05 -17.13
CA VAL A 186 -3.93 -8.78 -18.38
C VAL A 186 -5.39 -8.68 -18.82
N ASP A 187 -5.59 -8.37 -20.10
CA ASP A 187 -6.92 -8.26 -20.70
C ASP A 187 -7.72 -9.56 -20.52
N TYR A 188 -9.02 -9.40 -20.32
CA TYR A 188 -9.98 -10.50 -20.12
C TYR A 188 -9.63 -11.44 -18.95
N SER A 189 -8.78 -11.01 -18.02
CA SER A 189 -8.29 -11.85 -16.93
C SER A 189 -8.24 -11.10 -15.60
N PHE A 190 -7.16 -10.38 -15.31
CA PHE A 190 -6.94 -9.83 -13.98
C PHE A 190 -6.18 -8.49 -13.98
N SER A 191 -6.26 -7.80 -12.85
CA SER A 191 -5.35 -6.72 -12.49
C SER A 191 -4.86 -6.92 -11.06
N THR A 192 -3.60 -6.59 -10.81
CA THR A 192 -3.00 -6.55 -9.46
C THR A 192 -3.49 -5.33 -8.69
N ILE A 193 -3.19 -5.28 -7.38
CA ILE A 193 -3.58 -4.19 -6.49
C ILE A 193 -3.18 -2.83 -7.02
N MET A 194 -2.02 -2.67 -7.68
CA MET A 194 -1.61 -1.34 -8.16
C MET A 194 -2.15 -0.96 -9.54
N ALA A 195 -2.90 -1.84 -10.21
CA ALA A 195 -3.45 -1.59 -11.53
C ALA A 195 -4.97 -1.32 -11.47
N TYR A 196 -5.47 -0.51 -12.41
CA TYR A 196 -6.91 -0.28 -12.58
C TYR A 196 -7.48 -1.31 -13.54
N PRO A 197 -8.46 -2.14 -13.12
CA PRO A 197 -9.13 -3.07 -14.02
C PRO A 197 -9.65 -2.41 -15.29
N GLN A 198 -10.14 -1.18 -15.19
CA GLN A 198 -10.74 -0.40 -16.27
C GLN A 198 -9.76 -0.02 -17.37
N ALA A 199 -8.44 -0.09 -17.11
CA ALA A 199 -7.43 0.15 -18.14
C ALA A 199 -7.25 -1.05 -19.08
N PHE A 200 -7.78 -2.23 -18.71
CA PHE A 200 -7.63 -3.48 -19.42
C PHE A 200 -8.96 -3.86 -20.08
N SER A 201 -8.87 -4.47 -21.25
CA SER A 201 -10.02 -4.83 -22.08
C SER A 201 -10.78 -6.02 -21.47
N GLY A 202 -12.10 -6.01 -21.63
CA GLY A 202 -12.96 -7.11 -21.22
C GLY A 202 -13.29 -7.14 -19.73
N ASN A 203 -13.74 -8.30 -19.25
CA ASN A 203 -14.04 -8.50 -17.84
C ASN A 203 -12.75 -8.79 -17.08
N VAL A 204 -12.32 -7.84 -16.24
CA VAL A 204 -11.06 -7.89 -15.51
C VAL A 204 -11.35 -7.80 -14.02
N SER A 205 -10.97 -8.85 -13.28
CA SER A 205 -11.10 -8.87 -11.82
C SER A 205 -9.85 -8.28 -11.17
N ARG A 206 -10.03 -7.46 -10.14
CA ARG A 206 -8.89 -7.01 -9.32
C ARG A 206 -8.56 -8.05 -8.28
N LEU A 207 -7.33 -8.53 -8.29
CA LEU A 207 -6.81 -9.50 -7.34
C LEU A 207 -6.14 -8.78 -6.16
N ASP A 208 -6.22 -9.39 -4.99
CA ASP A 208 -5.56 -8.96 -3.74
C ASP A 208 -4.05 -9.29 -3.75
N VAL A 209 -3.39 -9.06 -4.88
CA VAL A 209 -1.97 -9.38 -5.10
C VAL A 209 -1.19 -8.17 -5.58
N PHE A 210 0.02 -7.96 -5.07
CA PHE A 210 1.02 -7.09 -5.67
C PHE A 210 1.61 -7.77 -6.90
N SER A 211 2.11 -6.98 -7.85
CA SER A 211 2.77 -7.55 -9.02
C SER A 211 4.07 -8.23 -8.62
N ASP A 212 4.22 -9.47 -9.08
CA ASP A 212 5.40 -10.32 -8.86
C ASP A 212 5.56 -11.24 -10.08
N PRO A 213 6.61 -11.02 -10.91
CA PRO A 213 6.89 -11.86 -12.07
C PRO A 213 7.24 -13.31 -11.72
N GLY A 214 7.69 -13.57 -10.50
CA GLY A 214 8.04 -14.91 -10.01
C GLY A 214 6.84 -15.71 -9.51
N TRP A 215 5.68 -15.07 -9.33
CA TRP A 215 4.51 -15.72 -8.73
C TRP A 215 3.39 -15.99 -9.74
N ASN A 216 3.13 -17.28 -9.98
CA ASN A 216 2.11 -17.75 -10.92
C ASN A 216 0.71 -17.93 -10.28
N ALA A 217 0.30 -17.01 -9.40
CA ALA A 217 -0.99 -17.07 -8.71
C ALA A 217 -2.10 -16.26 -9.42
N CYS A 218 -1.79 -15.55 -10.49
CA CYS A 218 -2.74 -14.68 -11.17
C CYS A 218 -3.41 -15.42 -12.33
N ASN A 219 -4.43 -16.22 -12.01
CA ASN A 219 -5.14 -17.08 -12.97
C ASN A 219 -4.19 -18.04 -13.74
N SER A 220 -3.27 -18.67 -13.01
CA SER A 220 -2.21 -19.53 -13.58
C SER A 220 -1.24 -18.82 -14.53
N GLN A 221 -1.15 -17.49 -14.42
CA GLN A 221 -0.19 -16.65 -15.11
C GLN A 221 0.70 -15.92 -14.10
N PRO A 222 1.90 -15.45 -14.51
CA PRO A 222 2.72 -14.58 -13.69
C PRO A 222 1.93 -13.33 -13.26
N CYS A 223 2.08 -12.91 -12.01
CA CYS A 223 1.47 -11.70 -11.47
C CYS A 223 2.19 -10.41 -11.90
N GLY A 224 3.25 -10.52 -12.71
CA GLY A 224 4.07 -9.39 -13.14
C GLY A 224 4.97 -9.74 -14.32
N VAL A 225 5.77 -8.76 -14.74
CA VAL A 225 6.74 -8.89 -15.83
C VAL A 225 8.08 -8.36 -15.32
N SER A 226 9.13 -9.18 -15.43
CA SER A 226 10.46 -8.85 -14.90
C SER A 226 10.98 -7.52 -15.45
N GLY A 227 11.41 -6.64 -14.55
CA GLY A 227 11.89 -5.30 -14.89
C GLY A 227 10.81 -4.29 -15.30
N VAL A 228 9.53 -4.69 -15.38
CA VAL A 228 8.42 -3.84 -15.83
C VAL A 228 7.41 -3.58 -14.71
N SER A 229 6.96 -4.65 -14.04
CA SER A 229 5.95 -4.61 -12.99
C SER A 229 6.23 -5.68 -11.93
N ASP A 230 6.87 -5.24 -10.85
CA ASP A 230 7.38 -6.05 -9.75
C ASP A 230 7.33 -5.22 -8.46
N ALA A 231 6.10 -4.98 -8.01
CA ALA A 231 5.81 -4.22 -6.80
C ALA A 231 6.28 -4.95 -5.54
N TYR A 232 6.21 -6.29 -5.52
CA TYR A 232 6.74 -7.11 -4.43
C TYR A 232 8.22 -6.78 -4.15
N ARG A 233 9.08 -6.87 -5.17
CA ARG A 233 10.51 -6.56 -5.02
C ARG A 233 10.76 -5.09 -4.70
N ALA A 234 9.93 -4.18 -5.23
CA ALA A 234 10.09 -2.75 -4.99
C ALA A 234 9.81 -2.34 -3.54
N LEU A 235 8.94 -3.07 -2.84
CA LEU A 235 8.58 -2.81 -1.44
C LEU A 235 9.67 -3.25 -0.46
N GLY A 236 10.27 -4.42 -0.65
CA GLY A 236 11.19 -5.02 0.33
C GLY A 236 12.23 -4.05 0.92
N PRO A 237 13.06 -3.38 0.10
CA PRO A 237 14.16 -2.54 0.59
C PRO A 237 13.74 -1.26 1.35
N ILE A 238 12.50 -0.80 1.18
CA ILE A 238 12.05 0.51 1.68
C ILE A 238 11.13 0.42 2.90
N ILE A 239 10.70 -0.79 3.28
CA ILE A 239 9.80 -0.99 4.42
C ILE A 239 10.42 -0.43 5.70
N ASP A 240 11.70 -0.67 5.93
CA ASP A 240 12.47 -0.16 7.07
C ASP A 240 12.48 1.37 7.15
N ASP A 241 12.60 2.06 6.01
CA ASP A 241 12.60 3.52 5.97
C ASP A 241 11.24 4.09 6.39
N ILE A 242 10.16 3.42 5.99
CA ILE A 242 8.79 3.85 6.25
C ILE A 242 8.40 3.56 7.70
N ALA A 243 8.73 2.38 8.22
CA ALA A 243 8.48 1.97 9.61
C ALA A 243 9.29 2.79 10.65
N ARG A 244 10.18 3.68 10.19
CA ARG A 244 11.00 4.58 11.01
C ARG A 244 10.73 6.05 10.70
N TYR A 245 9.62 6.35 10.04
CA TYR A 245 9.23 7.73 9.84
C TYR A 245 9.02 8.42 11.19
N TYR A 246 8.47 7.77 12.21
CA TYR A 246 8.43 8.33 13.56
C TYR A 246 9.16 7.56 14.65
#